data_AF-A0AA39RI23-F1
#
_entry.id   AF-A0AA39RI23-F1
#
_cell.length_a   1.000
_cell.length_b   1.000
_cell.length_c   1.000
_cell.angle_alpha   90.00
_cell.angle_beta   90.00
_cell.angle_gamma   90.00
#
_symmetry.space_group_name_H-M   'P 1'
#
loop_
_entity.id
_entity.type
_entity.pdbx_description
1 polymer ?
#
loop_
_entity_poly.entity_id
_entity_poly.type
_entity_poly.pdbx_seq_one_letter_code
_entity_poly.pdbx_strand_id
1 'polypeptide(L)'
;MKLVQQLIACAEAVACRDKTHASSLLLELRANALVFGTSFQRVASCFVQGLSDRLTLVQPLGAVGVVGIASKTVADTSEKDEALSLVYEICPQSNLVVYKSLETLQAKDFNVEDGEAVVINSILQLHCVVKESRGALNSVLQRLHALSPKVFVLVEQDSSHNGPFFLGRFMEALHYYSAIFDSLDAMLPKYDTRRAKIEQFFFAEEIKNIVSCEGPARVERHEKIDQWRRRMSRAGFQPMPIKMIMQAKSG
;
A
#
# COMPACT_ATOMS: atom_id res chain seq x y z
N MET A 1 15.58 -21.87 -0.45
CA MET A 1 16.50 -21.31 0.56
C MET A 1 17.50 -20.31 -0.03
N LYS A 2 18.26 -20.64 -1.09
CA LYS A 2 19.28 -19.74 -1.66
C LYS A 2 18.75 -18.34 -2.06
N LEU A 3 17.61 -18.25 -2.73
CA LEU A 3 17.05 -16.98 -3.21
C LEU A 3 16.65 -16.02 -2.07
N VAL A 4 16.10 -16.54 -0.97
CA VAL A 4 15.76 -15.74 0.22
C VAL A 4 17.02 -15.12 0.82
N GLN A 5 18.08 -15.91 0.96
CA GLN A 5 19.35 -15.45 1.51
C GLN A 5 19.99 -14.36 0.63
N GLN A 6 19.97 -14.54 -0.69
CA GLN A 6 20.46 -13.53 -1.63
C GLN A 6 19.66 -12.22 -1.56
N LEU A 7 18.34 -12.28 -1.41
CA LEU A 7 17.49 -11.10 -1.24
C LEU A 7 17.85 -10.32 0.03
N ILE A 8 18.00 -11.02 1.15
CA ILE A 8 18.35 -10.42 2.44
C ILE A 8 19.73 -9.80 2.36
N ALA A 9 20.73 -10.53 1.86
CA ALA A 9 22.09 -10.01 1.69
C ALA A 9 22.12 -8.77 0.79
N CYS A 10 21.29 -8.74 -0.26
CA CYS A 10 21.19 -7.58 -1.13
C CYS A 10 20.57 -6.38 -0.40
N ALA A 11 19.53 -6.59 0.40
CA ALA A 11 18.93 -5.54 1.21
C ALA A 11 19.92 -4.99 2.25
N GLU A 12 20.72 -5.86 2.88
CA GLU A 12 21.79 -5.46 3.79
C GLU A 12 22.87 -4.63 3.09
N ALA A 13 23.35 -5.07 1.92
CA ALA A 13 24.32 -4.32 1.13
C ALA A 13 23.79 -2.93 0.72
N VAL A 14 22.51 -2.85 0.31
CA VAL A 14 21.83 -1.58 0.03
C VAL A 14 21.73 -0.70 1.28
N ALA A 15 21.40 -1.28 2.44
CA ALA A 15 21.32 -0.56 3.71
C ALA A 15 22.69 0.00 4.15
N CYS A 16 23.77 -0.76 3.91
CA CYS A 16 25.16 -0.37 4.16
C CYS A 16 25.73 0.60 3.11
N ARG A 17 24.95 0.94 2.08
CA ARG A 17 25.39 1.78 0.94
C ARG A 17 26.57 1.18 0.15
N ASP A 18 26.76 -0.13 0.21
CA ASP A 18 27.76 -0.84 -0.58
C ASP A 18 27.21 -1.09 -1.99
N LYS A 19 27.40 -0.10 -2.87
CA LYS A 19 26.86 -0.14 -4.23
C LYS A 19 27.43 -1.27 -5.07
N THR A 20 28.71 -1.59 -4.90
CA THR A 20 29.38 -2.61 -5.70
C THR A 20 28.83 -3.99 -5.34
N HIS A 21 28.77 -4.31 -4.05
CA HIS A 21 28.24 -5.58 -3.58
C HIS A 21 26.75 -5.70 -3.88
N ALA A 22 25.95 -4.65 -3.62
CA ALA A 22 24.52 -4.64 -3.94
C ALA A 22 24.27 -4.85 -5.45
N SER A 23 25.05 -4.21 -6.33
CA SER A 23 24.90 -4.37 -7.77
C SER A 23 25.22 -5.79 -8.23
N SER A 24 26.25 -6.42 -7.67
CA SER A 24 26.59 -7.82 -7.94
C SER A 24 25.45 -8.76 -7.54
N LEU A 25 24.91 -8.58 -6.33
CA LEU A 25 23.80 -9.39 -5.82
C LEU A 25 22.53 -9.18 -6.65
N LEU A 26 22.23 -7.95 -7.07
CA LEU A 26 21.09 -7.66 -7.95
C LEU A 26 21.19 -8.36 -9.31
N LEU A 27 22.39 -8.46 -9.89
CA LEU A 27 22.60 -9.19 -11.15
C LEU A 27 22.26 -10.68 -10.99
N GLU A 28 22.74 -11.30 -9.91
CA GLU A 28 22.42 -12.70 -9.60
C GLU A 28 20.93 -12.90 -9.32
N LEU A 29 20.33 -11.98 -8.56
CA LEU A 29 18.92 -12.04 -8.20
C LEU A 29 18.03 -11.93 -9.43
N ARG A 30 18.32 -11.04 -10.39
CA ARG A 30 17.54 -10.90 -11.63
C ARG A 30 17.50 -12.18 -12.46
N ALA A 31 18.55 -13.01 -12.40
CA ALA A 31 18.57 -14.30 -13.09
C ALA A 31 17.66 -15.36 -12.44
N ASN A 32 17.30 -15.20 -11.16
CA ASN A 32 16.60 -16.21 -10.37
C ASN A 32 15.19 -15.78 -9.89
N ALA A 33 14.96 -14.47 -9.75
CA ALA A 33 13.70 -13.87 -9.33
C ALA A 33 12.84 -13.57 -10.57
N LEU A 34 12.09 -14.57 -11.01
CA LEU A 34 11.34 -14.54 -12.26
C LEU A 34 9.91 -14.05 -12.04
N VAL A 35 9.46 -13.15 -12.93
CA VAL A 35 8.06 -12.67 -13.01
C VAL A 35 7.08 -13.80 -13.32
N PHE A 36 7.56 -14.82 -14.05
CA PHE A 36 6.85 -16.06 -14.33
C PHE A 36 7.63 -17.21 -13.68
N GLY A 37 7.21 -17.65 -12.51
CA GLY A 37 7.89 -18.68 -11.74
C GLY A 37 7.06 -19.15 -10.56
N THR A 38 7.73 -19.76 -9.59
CA THR A 38 7.12 -20.09 -8.28
C THR A 38 6.62 -18.83 -7.57
N SER A 39 5.67 -18.96 -6.63
CA SER A 39 5.17 -17.84 -5.82
C SER A 39 6.32 -16.98 -5.27
N PHE A 40 7.32 -17.63 -4.69
CA PHE A 40 8.48 -16.95 -4.10
C PHE A 40 9.35 -16.24 -5.15
N GLN A 41 9.51 -16.80 -6.36
CA GLN A 41 10.25 -16.10 -7.44
C GLN A 41 9.53 -14.83 -7.90
N ARG A 42 8.19 -14.87 -7.98
CA ARG A 42 7.38 -13.72 -8.41
C ARG A 42 7.43 -12.59 -7.40
N VAL A 43 7.24 -12.89 -6.11
CA VAL A 43 7.38 -11.87 -5.05
C VAL A 43 8.81 -11.35 -4.98
N ALA A 44 9.82 -12.23 -5.09
CA ALA A 44 11.22 -11.83 -5.13
C ALA A 44 11.50 -10.84 -6.28
N SER A 45 10.90 -11.05 -7.45
CA SER A 45 11.05 -10.13 -8.59
C SER A 45 10.59 -8.71 -8.25
N CYS A 46 9.48 -8.57 -7.52
CA CYS A 46 8.99 -7.26 -7.05
C CYS A 46 9.99 -6.60 -6.09
N PHE A 47 10.55 -7.36 -5.14
CA PHE A 47 11.56 -6.86 -4.21
C PHE A 47 12.87 -6.48 -4.91
N VAL A 48 13.31 -7.24 -5.91
CA VAL A 48 14.50 -6.92 -6.72
C VAL A 48 14.32 -5.58 -7.43
N GLN A 49 13.13 -5.30 -7.97
CA GLN A 49 12.84 -4.00 -8.57
C GLN A 49 12.92 -2.88 -7.53
N GLY A 50 12.27 -3.04 -6.36
CA GLY A 50 12.33 -2.06 -5.27
C GLY A 50 13.75 -1.80 -4.76
N LEU A 51 14.58 -2.85 -4.61
CA LEU A 51 15.98 -2.74 -4.21
C LEU A 51 16.82 -2.02 -5.27
N SER A 52 16.61 -2.35 -6.55
CA SER A 52 17.25 -1.67 -7.67
C SER A 52 16.94 -0.17 -7.66
N ASP A 53 15.67 0.19 -7.52
CA ASP A 53 15.24 1.59 -7.49
C ASP A 53 15.84 2.32 -6.29
N ARG A 54 15.81 1.70 -5.11
CA ARG A 54 16.44 2.26 -3.90
C ARG A 54 17.92 2.55 -4.12
N LEU A 55 18.64 1.61 -4.74
CA LEU A 55 20.08 1.72 -4.97
C LEU A 55 20.44 2.93 -5.85
N THR A 56 19.60 3.26 -6.83
CA THR A 56 19.81 4.45 -7.68
C THR A 56 19.69 5.76 -6.88
N LEU A 57 18.87 5.77 -5.82
CA LEU A 57 18.67 6.92 -4.93
C LEU A 57 19.75 7.06 -3.85
N VAL A 58 20.59 6.04 -3.63
CA VAL A 58 21.70 6.11 -2.68
C VAL A 58 22.75 7.10 -3.23
N GLN A 59 22.83 8.30 -2.67
CA GLN A 59 23.91 9.24 -3.00
C GLN A 59 25.24 8.83 -2.33
N PRO A 60 26.39 9.12 -2.96
CA PRO A 60 27.70 9.06 -2.31
C PRO A 60 27.74 9.99 -1.08
N LEU A 61 28.53 9.64 -0.07
CA LEU A 61 28.80 10.50 1.08
C LEU A 61 29.30 11.87 0.58
N GLY A 62 28.57 12.96 0.89
CA GLY A 62 28.98 14.34 0.58
C GLY A 62 28.26 15.04 -0.57
N ALA A 63 27.35 14.37 -1.30
CA ALA A 63 26.53 15.04 -2.31
C ALA A 63 25.26 15.65 -1.67
N VAL A 64 25.00 16.93 -1.94
CA VAL A 64 23.70 17.59 -1.66
C VAL A 64 22.96 17.69 -2.99
N GLY A 65 22.26 16.62 -3.37
CA GLY A 65 21.44 16.59 -4.58
C GLY A 65 19.95 16.59 -4.26
N VAL A 66 19.19 17.47 -4.91
CA VAL A 66 17.71 17.46 -4.91
C VAL A 66 17.23 16.09 -5.40
N VAL A 67 16.46 15.40 -4.56
CA VAL A 67 15.87 14.09 -4.89
C VAL A 67 14.80 14.31 -5.95
N GLY A 68 15.02 13.79 -7.16
CA GLY A 68 13.96 13.61 -8.13
C GLY A 68 12.91 12.68 -7.51
N ILE A 69 11.68 13.19 -7.35
CA ILE A 69 10.55 12.38 -6.94
C ILE A 69 10.39 11.31 -8.03
N ALA A 70 10.66 10.04 -7.68
CA ALA A 70 10.15 8.94 -8.47
C ALA A 70 8.63 9.06 -8.41
N SER A 71 8.06 9.72 -9.41
CA SER A 71 6.62 9.73 -9.64
C SER A 71 6.18 8.27 -9.64
N LYS A 72 5.06 7.97 -8.99
CA LYS A 72 4.34 6.71 -9.22
C LYS A 72 4.40 6.48 -10.73
N THR A 73 4.96 5.35 -11.17
CA THR A 73 4.71 4.89 -12.53
C THR A 73 3.21 4.78 -12.61
N VAL A 74 2.66 5.70 -13.38
CA VAL A 74 1.26 5.85 -13.71
C VAL A 74 0.89 4.58 -14.46
N ALA A 75 0.63 3.50 -13.73
CA ALA A 75 -0.25 2.45 -14.21
C ALA A 75 -1.65 3.07 -14.17
N ASP A 76 -1.89 3.80 -15.26
CA ASP A 76 -3.12 4.34 -15.80
C ASP A 76 -3.95 5.31 -14.93
N THR A 77 -3.56 6.58 -14.91
CA THR A 77 -4.53 7.66 -14.64
C THR A 77 -5.53 7.80 -15.79
N SER A 78 -5.21 7.42 -17.04
CA SER A 78 -6.13 7.56 -18.18
C SER A 78 -7.32 6.61 -18.07
N GLU A 79 -7.08 5.31 -17.89
CA GLU A 79 -8.17 4.32 -17.76
C GLU A 79 -9.04 4.58 -16.51
N LYS A 80 -8.45 5.05 -15.40
CA LYS A 80 -9.21 5.41 -14.19
C LYS A 80 -10.05 6.66 -14.39
N ASP A 81 -9.49 7.69 -15.03
CA ASP A 81 -10.20 8.93 -15.32
C ASP A 81 -11.34 8.69 -16.33
N GLU A 82 -11.12 7.84 -17.33
CA GLU A 82 -12.15 7.38 -18.28
C GLU A 82 -13.26 6.58 -17.58
N ALA A 83 -12.90 5.63 -16.71
CA ALA A 83 -13.88 4.87 -15.94
C ALA A 83 -14.70 5.77 -15.00
N LEU A 84 -14.06 6.77 -14.37
CA LEU A 84 -14.76 7.77 -13.55
C LEU A 84 -15.70 8.64 -14.39
N SER A 85 -15.26 9.08 -15.57
CA SER A 85 -16.10 9.83 -16.53
C SER A 85 -17.34 9.03 -16.93
N LEU A 86 -17.17 7.73 -17.21
CA LEU A 86 -18.28 6.84 -17.56
C LEU A 86 -19.26 6.66 -16.39
N VAL A 87 -18.77 6.60 -15.14
CA VAL A 87 -19.65 6.55 -13.96
C VAL A 87 -20.50 7.82 -13.82
N TYR A 88 -19.94 9.01 -14.11
CA TYR A 88 -20.70 10.26 -14.13
C TYR A 88 -21.80 10.26 -15.20
N GLU A 89 -21.54 9.69 -16.38
CA GLU A 89 -22.53 9.58 -17.45
C GLU A 89 -23.65 8.59 -17.11
N ILE A 90 -23.32 7.46 -16.48
CA ILE A 90 -24.28 6.38 -16.18
C ILE A 90 -25.12 6.68 -14.92
N CYS A 91 -24.54 7.36 -13.93
CA CYS A 91 -25.17 7.62 -12.63
C CYS A 91 -25.19 9.11 -12.27
N PRO A 92 -25.92 9.96 -13.00
CA PRO A 92 -25.94 11.41 -12.78
C PRO A 92 -26.52 11.81 -11.40
N GLN A 93 -27.29 10.94 -10.75
CA GLN A 93 -27.81 11.12 -9.39
C GLN A 93 -26.81 10.77 -8.27
N SER A 94 -25.66 10.18 -8.60
CA SER A 94 -24.62 9.90 -7.60
C SER A 94 -23.75 11.14 -7.40
N ASN A 95 -23.68 11.65 -6.17
CA ASN A 95 -22.81 12.78 -5.82
C ASN A 95 -21.35 12.28 -5.70
N LEU A 96 -20.76 11.87 -6.83
CA LEU A 96 -19.39 11.38 -6.90
C LEU A 96 -18.42 12.55 -6.76
N VAL A 97 -17.53 12.47 -5.78
CA VAL A 97 -16.46 13.46 -5.57
C VAL A 97 -15.11 12.76 -5.65
N VAL A 98 -14.25 13.22 -6.58
CA VAL A 98 -12.92 12.65 -6.81
C VAL A 98 -11.87 13.53 -6.13
N TYR A 99 -11.05 12.91 -5.29
CA TYR A 99 -9.93 13.58 -4.62
C TYR A 99 -8.60 13.06 -5.12
N LYS A 100 -7.67 13.97 -5.42
CA LYS A 100 -6.27 13.62 -5.66
C LYS A 100 -5.56 13.15 -4.39
N SER A 101 -6.00 13.64 -3.23
CA SER A 101 -5.52 13.23 -1.92
C SER A 101 -6.63 13.34 -0.89
N LEU A 102 -6.74 12.37 0.01
CA LEU A 102 -7.66 12.43 1.14
C LEU A 102 -7.36 13.59 2.09
N GLU A 103 -6.16 14.16 2.05
CA GLU A 103 -5.80 15.32 2.87
C GLU A 103 -6.56 16.59 2.45
N THR A 104 -7.06 16.67 1.21
CA THR A 104 -7.80 17.83 0.70
C THR A 104 -9.31 17.71 0.91
N LEU A 105 -9.79 16.55 1.36
CA LEU A 105 -11.20 16.28 1.63
C LEU A 105 -11.78 17.26 2.65
N GLN A 106 -12.96 17.81 2.38
CA GLN A 106 -13.72 18.62 3.32
C GLN A 106 -15.10 18.00 3.57
N ALA A 107 -15.64 18.15 4.79
CA ALA A 107 -16.94 17.58 5.14
C ALA A 107 -18.09 18.15 4.28
N LYS A 108 -17.98 19.42 3.88
CA LYS A 108 -18.96 20.11 3.03
C LYS A 108 -19.06 19.52 1.62
N ASP A 109 -18.05 18.79 1.16
CA ASP A 109 -18.01 18.26 -0.21
C ASP A 109 -19.05 17.15 -0.43
N PHE A 110 -19.58 16.56 0.66
CA PHE A 110 -20.53 15.44 0.61
C PHE A 110 -22.01 15.86 0.57
N ASN A 111 -22.33 17.16 0.73
CA ASN A 111 -23.70 17.69 0.73
C ASN A 111 -24.72 16.86 1.56
N VAL A 112 -24.31 16.40 2.75
CA VAL A 112 -25.18 15.59 3.63
C VAL A 112 -26.36 16.44 4.10
N GLU A 113 -27.58 15.96 3.91
CA GLU A 113 -28.80 16.62 4.36
C GLU A 113 -29.14 16.28 5.82
N ASP A 114 -29.85 17.18 6.49
CA ASP A 114 -30.29 16.96 7.88
C ASP A 114 -31.22 15.75 7.96
N GLY A 115 -30.83 14.77 8.79
CA GLY A 115 -31.58 13.53 9.00
C GLY A 115 -31.09 12.34 8.16
N GLU A 116 -30.18 12.55 7.21
CA GLU A 116 -29.58 11.45 6.44
C GLU A 116 -28.65 10.57 7.29
N ALA A 117 -28.68 9.26 7.02
CA ALA A 117 -27.76 8.32 7.64
C ALA A 117 -26.47 8.21 6.82
N VAL A 118 -25.37 8.75 7.35
CA VAL A 118 -24.06 8.63 6.70
C VAL A 118 -23.35 7.33 7.10
N VAL A 119 -22.85 6.60 6.11
CA VAL A 119 -21.96 5.45 6.29
C VAL A 119 -20.66 5.72 5.55
N ILE A 120 -19.53 5.57 6.24
CA ILE A 120 -18.20 5.72 5.64
C ILE A 120 -17.63 4.32 5.45
N ASN A 121 -17.18 4.02 4.24
CA ASN A 121 -16.46 2.80 3.91
C ASN A 121 -15.09 3.16 3.34
N SER A 122 -14.02 2.89 4.10
CA SER A 122 -12.65 3.13 3.66
C SER A 122 -11.91 1.81 3.52
N ILE A 123 -11.49 1.51 2.30
CA ILE A 123 -10.85 0.25 1.93
C ILE A 123 -9.47 0.54 1.37
N LEU A 124 -8.42 0.21 2.14
CA LEU A 124 -7.02 0.32 1.76
C LEU A 124 -6.66 1.74 1.28
N GLN A 125 -7.01 2.77 2.06
CA GLN A 125 -6.76 4.16 1.67
C GLN A 125 -6.14 5.01 2.78
N LEU A 126 -6.46 4.76 4.06
CA LEU A 126 -6.02 5.67 5.13
C LEU A 126 -4.53 5.49 5.45
N HIS A 127 -3.95 4.31 5.21
CA HIS A 127 -2.50 4.11 5.37
C HIS A 127 -1.69 5.08 4.50
N CYS A 128 -2.19 5.50 3.34
CA CYS A 128 -1.53 6.48 2.46
C CYS A 128 -1.40 7.88 3.08
N VAL A 129 -2.25 8.19 4.08
CA VAL A 129 -2.25 9.48 4.78
C VAL A 129 -1.45 9.42 6.08
N VAL A 130 -1.04 8.22 6.50
CA VAL A 130 -0.10 8.06 7.61
C VAL A 130 1.22 8.68 7.17
N LYS A 131 1.66 9.78 7.81
CA LYS A 131 2.93 10.45 7.51
C LYS A 131 3.85 10.44 8.72
N GLU A 132 5.13 10.78 8.49
CA GLU A 132 6.09 11.07 9.56
C GLU A 132 5.69 12.30 10.38
N SER A 133 5.07 13.30 9.74
CA SER A 133 4.51 14.45 10.46
C SER A 133 3.22 14.05 11.20
N ARG A 134 3.21 14.31 12.51
CA ARG A 134 2.03 14.12 13.35
C ARG A 134 0.94 15.09 12.87
N GLY A 135 -0.17 14.58 12.34
CA GLY A 135 -1.38 15.40 12.15
C GLY A 135 -2.22 15.08 10.93
N ALA A 136 -1.63 14.75 9.77
CA ALA A 136 -2.38 14.63 8.51
C ALA A 136 -3.57 13.65 8.62
N LEU A 137 -3.31 12.42 9.07
CA LEU A 137 -4.35 11.43 9.30
C LEU A 137 -5.37 11.89 10.36
N ASN A 138 -4.92 12.52 11.44
CA ASN A 138 -5.83 12.99 12.49
C ASN A 138 -6.79 14.05 11.94
N SER A 139 -6.30 14.99 11.12
CA SER A 139 -7.13 16.00 10.46
C SER A 139 -8.12 15.38 9.50
N VAL A 140 -7.73 14.35 8.73
CA VAL A 140 -8.66 13.59 7.87
C VAL A 140 -9.73 12.92 8.71
N LEU A 141 -9.35 12.18 9.75
CA LEU A 141 -10.29 11.48 10.63
C LEU A 141 -11.25 12.46 11.33
N GLN A 142 -10.79 13.64 11.74
CA GLN A 142 -11.65 14.68 12.32
C GLN A 142 -12.69 15.20 11.31
N ARG A 143 -12.31 15.39 10.05
CA ARG A 143 -13.24 15.80 9.00
C ARG A 143 -14.26 14.71 8.67
N LEU A 144 -13.83 13.45 8.65
CA LEU A 144 -14.74 12.30 8.50
C LEU A 144 -15.68 12.16 9.70
N HIS A 145 -15.18 12.40 10.92
CA HIS A 145 -15.98 12.40 12.14
C HIS A 145 -17.01 13.55 12.14
N ALA A 146 -16.69 14.71 11.56
CA ALA A 146 -17.62 15.84 11.46
C ALA A 146 -18.86 15.55 10.61
N LEU A 147 -18.80 14.55 9.71
CA LEU A 147 -19.98 14.03 8.99
C LEU A 147 -20.96 13.27 9.89
N SER A 148 -20.63 13.08 11.17
CA SER A 148 -21.44 12.32 12.15
C SER A 148 -21.89 10.94 11.63
N PRO A 149 -20.98 10.13 11.07
CA PRO A 149 -21.35 8.85 10.46
C PRO A 149 -21.95 7.89 11.49
N LYS A 150 -23.00 7.18 11.08
CA LYS A 150 -23.59 6.11 11.88
C LYS A 150 -22.67 4.90 11.96
N VAL A 151 -21.96 4.61 10.87
CA VAL A 151 -21.02 3.50 10.76
C VAL A 151 -19.79 3.96 9.98
N PHE A 152 -18.62 3.59 10.47
CA PHE A 152 -17.36 3.68 9.73
C PHE A 152 -16.75 2.27 9.61
N VAL A 153 -16.80 1.70 8.40
CA VAL A 153 -16.09 0.47 8.04
C VAL A 153 -14.68 0.82 7.58
N LEU A 154 -13.68 0.26 8.27
CA LEU A 154 -12.27 0.42 7.94
C LEU A 154 -11.68 -0.94 7.57
N VAL A 155 -11.12 -1.03 6.36
CA VAL A 155 -10.37 -2.20 5.87
C VAL A 155 -8.96 -1.74 5.53
N GLU A 156 -7.97 -2.29 6.22
CA GLU A 156 -6.56 -1.90 6.09
C GLU A 156 -5.65 -3.14 6.15
N GLN A 157 -4.46 -3.05 5.58
CA GLN A 157 -3.45 -4.10 5.66
C GLN A 157 -2.91 -4.21 7.11
N ASP A 158 -3.03 -5.39 7.72
CA ASP A 158 -2.52 -5.66 9.08
C ASP A 158 -1.04 -6.06 9.04
N SER A 159 -0.16 -5.08 8.82
CA SER A 159 1.30 -5.30 8.81
C SER A 159 2.08 -4.10 9.33
N SER A 160 3.33 -4.30 9.75
CA SER A 160 4.20 -3.23 10.30
C SER A 160 5.17 -2.67 9.26
N HIS A 161 4.65 -2.14 8.15
CA HIS A 161 5.48 -1.54 7.10
C HIS A 161 5.83 -0.06 7.38
N ASN A 162 5.37 0.52 8.48
CA ASN A 162 5.70 1.90 8.86
C ASN A 162 6.89 2.03 9.85
N GLY A 163 7.69 0.99 10.04
CA GLY A 163 8.86 1.03 10.93
C GLY A 163 9.93 2.07 10.49
N PRO A 164 10.76 2.58 11.42
CA PRO A 164 11.73 3.64 11.11
C PRO A 164 12.93 3.13 10.28
N PHE A 165 13.30 1.86 10.44
CA PHE A 165 14.48 1.27 9.80
C PHE A 165 14.12 0.51 8.51
N PHE A 166 14.89 0.75 7.45
CA PHE A 166 14.69 0.12 6.14
C PHE A 166 14.67 -1.42 6.20
N LEU A 167 15.70 -2.04 6.80
CA LEU A 167 15.81 -3.51 6.82
C LEU A 167 14.65 -4.16 7.59
N GLY A 168 14.20 -3.53 8.68
CA GLY A 168 13.02 -3.99 9.41
C GLY A 168 11.76 -3.98 8.54
N ARG A 169 11.52 -2.88 7.80
CA ARG A 169 10.40 -2.80 6.86
C ARG A 169 10.52 -3.82 5.72
N PHE A 170 11.71 -4.02 5.19
CA PHE A 170 11.98 -4.97 4.12
C PHE A 170 11.62 -6.40 4.55
N MET A 171 12.07 -6.83 5.73
CA MET A 171 11.80 -8.16 6.26
C MET A 171 10.31 -8.39 6.52
N GLU A 172 9.64 -7.44 7.18
CA GLU A 172 8.19 -7.52 7.43
C GLU A 172 7.39 -7.58 6.13
N ALA A 173 7.74 -6.74 5.14
CA ALA A 173 7.10 -6.76 3.83
C ALA A 173 7.35 -8.07 3.09
N LEU A 174 8.58 -8.61 3.12
CA LEU A 174 8.90 -9.87 2.46
C LEU A 174 8.06 -11.01 3.04
N HIS A 175 7.93 -11.09 4.37
CA HIS A 175 7.06 -12.07 5.01
C HIS A 175 5.59 -11.88 4.63
N TYR A 176 5.07 -10.66 4.72
CA TYR A 176 3.67 -10.35 4.42
C TYR A 176 3.29 -10.67 2.98
N TYR A 177 4.05 -10.17 2.00
CA TYR A 177 3.73 -10.39 0.59
C TYR A 177 4.04 -11.81 0.13
N SER A 178 5.00 -12.52 0.74
CA SER A 178 5.18 -13.95 0.44
C SER A 178 3.92 -14.75 0.79
N ALA A 179 3.31 -14.48 1.95
CA ALA A 179 2.06 -15.13 2.35
C ALA A 179 0.88 -14.79 1.41
N ILE A 180 0.81 -13.54 0.92
CA ILE A 180 -0.18 -13.14 -0.10
C ILE A 180 0.04 -13.91 -1.41
N PHE A 181 1.27 -13.95 -1.91
CA PHE A 181 1.59 -14.62 -3.17
C PHE A 181 1.35 -16.14 -3.08
N ASP A 182 1.70 -16.77 -1.95
CA ASP A 182 1.38 -18.19 -1.70
C ASP A 182 -0.14 -18.43 -1.66
N SER A 183 -0.91 -17.52 -1.06
CA SER A 183 -2.37 -17.61 -1.03
C SER A 183 -2.98 -17.50 -2.43
N LEU A 184 -2.45 -16.60 -3.28
CA LEU A 184 -2.87 -16.50 -4.68
C LEU A 184 -2.50 -17.74 -5.50
N ASP A 185 -1.34 -18.34 -5.24
CA ASP A 185 -0.89 -19.56 -5.92
C ASP A 185 -1.78 -20.76 -5.54
N ALA A 186 -2.26 -20.82 -4.31
CA ALA A 186 -3.18 -21.85 -3.84
C ALA A 186 -4.61 -21.67 -4.40
N MET A 187 -5.05 -20.43 -4.61
CA MET A 187 -6.44 -20.12 -4.96
C MET A 187 -6.69 -19.96 -6.48
N LEU A 188 -5.65 -19.70 -7.27
CA LEU A 188 -5.79 -19.34 -8.69
C LEU A 188 -5.00 -20.27 -9.62
N PRO A 189 -5.49 -20.51 -10.85
CA PRO A 189 -4.76 -21.29 -11.85
C PRO A 189 -3.35 -20.75 -12.14
N LYS A 190 -2.44 -21.66 -12.51
CA LYS A 190 -1.03 -21.33 -12.80
C LYS A 190 -0.81 -20.25 -13.87
N TYR A 191 -1.74 -20.08 -14.81
CA TYR A 191 -1.66 -19.08 -15.88
C TYR A 191 -2.84 -18.10 -15.85
N ASP A 192 -3.21 -17.65 -14.65
CA ASP A 192 -4.28 -16.66 -14.49
C ASP A 192 -3.77 -15.23 -14.75
N THR A 193 -4.31 -14.57 -15.78
CA THR A 193 -3.94 -13.20 -16.15
C THR A 193 -4.37 -12.17 -15.11
N ARG A 194 -5.42 -12.44 -14.32
CA ARG A 194 -5.87 -11.58 -13.21
C ARG A 194 -4.87 -11.64 -12.07
N ARG A 195 -4.31 -12.84 -11.80
CA ARG A 195 -3.21 -12.99 -10.83
C ARG A 195 -1.98 -12.19 -11.26
N ALA A 196 -1.56 -12.34 -12.52
CA ALA A 196 -0.43 -11.57 -13.03
C ALA A 196 -0.67 -10.06 -12.91
N LYS A 197 -1.91 -9.59 -13.19
CA LYS A 197 -2.27 -8.18 -13.04
C LYS A 197 -2.15 -7.68 -11.59
N ILE A 198 -2.72 -8.40 -10.63
CA ILE A 198 -2.68 -7.96 -9.22
C ILE A 198 -1.25 -8.03 -8.65
N GLU A 199 -0.48 -9.08 -8.97
CA GLU A 199 0.89 -9.22 -8.51
C GLU A 199 1.80 -8.12 -9.09
N GLN A 200 1.68 -7.80 -10.39
CA GLN A 200 2.62 -6.92 -11.08
C GLN A 200 2.23 -5.43 -11.11
N PHE A 201 0.93 -5.09 -11.03
CA PHE A 201 0.50 -3.69 -11.10
C PHE A 201 -0.03 -3.16 -9.76
N PHE A 202 -0.41 -4.03 -8.83
CA PHE A 202 -0.88 -3.62 -7.51
C PHE A 202 0.17 -3.90 -6.44
N PHE A 203 0.45 -5.17 -6.12
CA PHE A 203 1.38 -5.52 -5.05
C PHE A 203 2.82 -5.13 -5.35
N ALA A 204 3.28 -5.24 -6.60
CA ALA A 204 4.63 -4.78 -6.96
C ALA A 204 4.84 -3.29 -6.71
N GLU A 205 3.83 -2.45 -6.99
CA GLU A 205 3.89 -1.00 -6.74
C GLU A 205 3.89 -0.70 -5.23
N GLU A 206 3.09 -1.44 -4.44
CA GLU A 206 3.10 -1.31 -2.98
C GLU A 206 4.49 -1.70 -2.41
N ILE A 207 5.01 -2.86 -2.80
CA ILE A 207 6.34 -3.36 -2.40
C ILE A 207 7.42 -2.34 -2.79
N LYS A 208 7.39 -1.84 -4.03
CA LYS A 208 8.35 -0.85 -4.51
C LYS A 208 8.31 0.40 -3.65
N ASN A 209 7.13 0.94 -3.32
CA ASN A 209 7.05 2.13 -2.48
C ASN A 209 7.56 1.89 -1.05
N ILE A 210 7.28 0.74 -0.46
CA ILE A 210 7.78 0.35 0.88
C ILE A 210 9.32 0.28 0.90
N VAL A 211 9.90 -0.32 -0.16
CA VAL A 211 11.32 -0.64 -0.24
C VAL A 211 12.14 0.56 -0.71
N SER A 212 11.73 1.25 -1.77
CA SER A 212 12.58 2.26 -2.43
C SER A 212 12.37 3.69 -1.94
N CYS A 213 11.15 4.04 -1.52
CA CYS A 213 10.83 5.42 -1.15
C CYS A 213 11.15 5.72 0.32
N GLU A 214 11.33 7.01 0.64
CA GLU A 214 11.45 7.54 2.00
C GLU A 214 10.70 8.87 2.12
N GLY A 215 10.53 9.35 3.36
CA GLY A 215 9.94 10.67 3.63
C GLY A 215 8.54 10.83 2.99
N PRO A 216 8.23 11.98 2.40
CA PRO A 216 6.93 12.23 1.77
C PRO A 216 6.60 11.34 0.56
N ALA A 217 7.61 10.78 -0.12
CA ALA A 217 7.41 9.91 -1.28
C ALA A 217 6.97 8.50 -0.87
N ARG A 218 7.27 8.07 0.36
CA ARG A 218 6.78 6.80 0.90
C ARG A 218 5.37 7.01 1.43
N VAL A 219 4.39 6.39 0.79
CA VAL A 219 2.96 6.47 1.12
C VAL A 219 2.43 5.15 1.66
N GLU A 220 3.01 4.01 1.27
CA GLU A 220 2.61 2.68 1.72
C GLU A 220 3.12 2.42 3.14
N ARG A 221 2.33 2.89 4.11
CA ARG A 221 2.69 2.95 5.53
C ARG A 221 1.69 2.15 6.37
N HIS A 222 1.63 0.85 6.08
CA HIS A 222 0.75 -0.07 6.79
C HIS A 222 1.10 -0.14 8.28
N GLU A 223 0.06 -0.25 9.10
CA GLU A 223 0.17 -0.39 10.55
C GLU A 223 -0.75 -1.51 11.04
N LYS A 224 -0.35 -2.16 12.13
CA LYS A 224 -1.14 -3.24 12.72
C LYS A 224 -2.46 -2.74 13.31
N ILE A 225 -3.43 -3.64 13.43
CA ILE A 225 -4.78 -3.35 13.94
C ILE A 225 -4.79 -2.58 15.27
N ASP A 226 -3.88 -2.85 16.20
CA ASP A 226 -3.85 -2.16 17.51
C ASP A 226 -3.39 -0.70 17.40
N GLN A 227 -2.62 -0.34 16.37
CA GLN A 227 -2.30 1.05 16.07
C GLN A 227 -3.53 1.75 15.46
N TRP A 228 -4.20 1.10 14.50
CA TRP A 228 -5.43 1.62 13.91
C TRP A 228 -6.52 1.85 14.96
N ARG A 229 -6.76 0.88 15.85
CA ARG A 229 -7.71 1.03 16.97
C ARG A 229 -7.42 2.28 17.79
N ARG A 230 -6.17 2.48 18.20
CA ARG A 230 -5.77 3.68 18.97
C ARG A 230 -5.98 4.97 18.18
N ARG A 231 -5.68 4.99 16.88
CA ARG A 231 -5.88 6.17 16.02
C ARG A 231 -7.37 6.51 15.88
N MET A 232 -8.19 5.50 15.62
CA MET A 232 -9.64 5.65 15.49
C MET A 232 -10.26 6.15 16.80
N SER A 233 -9.89 5.56 17.94
CA SER A 233 -10.34 6.02 19.26
C SER A 233 -9.93 7.44 19.59
N ARG A 234 -8.70 7.84 19.25
CA ARG A 234 -8.24 9.24 19.43
C ARG A 234 -9.00 10.24 18.56
N ALA A 235 -9.55 9.79 17.43
CA ALA A 235 -10.38 10.62 16.56
C ALA A 235 -11.88 10.62 16.94
N GLY A 236 -12.26 9.96 18.04
CA GLY A 236 -13.64 9.94 18.55
C GLY A 236 -14.45 8.70 18.16
N PHE A 237 -13.92 7.81 17.31
CA PHE A 237 -14.63 6.59 16.91
C PHE A 237 -14.54 5.51 17.97
N GLN A 238 -15.64 4.75 18.16
CA GLN A 238 -15.69 3.62 19.08
C GLN A 238 -15.74 2.30 18.30
N PRO A 239 -14.98 1.27 18.72
CA PRO A 239 -15.02 -0.03 18.07
C PRO A 239 -16.37 -0.70 18.30
N MET A 240 -16.95 -1.23 17.23
CA MET A 240 -18.19 -2.00 17.27
C MET A 240 -17.90 -3.46 16.89
N PRO A 241 -18.29 -4.46 17.70
CA PRO A 241 -18.17 -5.86 17.33
C PRO A 241 -18.99 -6.14 16.05
N ILE A 242 -18.35 -6.76 15.06
CA ILE A 242 -19.06 -7.32 13.92
C ILE A 242 -19.82 -8.55 14.43
N LYS A 243 -21.14 -8.43 14.58
CA LYS A 243 -21.99 -9.60 14.84
C LYS A 243 -22.02 -10.45 13.58
N MET A 244 -21.39 -11.61 13.61
CA MET A 244 -21.53 -12.62 12.56
C MET A 244 -22.96 -13.15 12.57
N ILE A 245 -23.81 -12.74 11.62
CA ILE A 245 -25.04 -13.47 11.31
C ILE A 245 -24.65 -14.57 10.33
N MET A 246 -24.11 -15.68 10.84
CA MET A 246 -23.93 -16.90 10.06
C MET A 246 -25.13 -17.82 10.30
N GLN A 247 -26.18 -17.64 9.51
CA GLN A 247 -27.11 -18.72 9.17
C GLN A 247 -27.08 -18.90 7.66
N ALA A 248 -26.01 -19.50 7.14
CA ALA A 248 -26.11 -20.24 5.89
C ALA A 248 -26.46 -21.67 6.27
N LYS A 249 -27.76 -21.98 6.18
CA LYS A 249 -28.31 -23.32 6.35
C LYS A 249 -27.56 -24.29 5.46
N SER A 250 -27.13 -25.40 6.05
CA SER A 250 -26.88 -26.65 5.34
C SER A 250 -28.12 -26.98 4.52
N GLY A 251 -27.95 -27.10 3.20
CA GLY A 251 -28.91 -27.68 2.27
C GLY A 251 -28.18 -28.68 1.40
#